data_AF-A0A7S1HT69-F1
#
_entry.id   AF-A0A7S1HT69-F1
#
_cell.length_a   1.000
_cell.length_b   1.000
_cell.length_c   1.000
_cell.angle_alpha   90.00
_cell.angle_beta   90.00
_cell.angle_gamma   90.00
#
_symmetry.space_group_name_H-M   'P 1'
#
loop_
_entity.id
_entity.type
_entity.pdbx_description
1 polymer ?
#
loop_
_entity_poly.entity_id
_entity_poly.type
_entity_poly.pdbx_seq_one_letter_code
_entity_poly.pdbx_strand_id
1 'polypeptide(L)'
;NNSTRISSSSSLRGWDVSCDPGKGLQATRMELSVGAKWVEQGQIRYDMMVGMRKAVSDVMSGVPGGENSFPYTFSFLYWEEVGIIDKELIQNLLISGGVIIVVVALLIPHPRVTVWVWVAIIMSVLNVCGYLYWWNITISGISTIYILVSVGLAVDYSAHIAHSFVSCTGVSRMRAIAALERIGPSVFNAIVSTMIAVVVLSLSTSYVFRVFFKCLFLTVALGGAHGLLFLPVMLSLLGGSKEVVKETTDSNDAVPTVVKCSTGEVDSETEVQDA
;
A
#
# COMPACT_ATOMS: atom_id res chain seq x y z
N ASN A 1 35.19 -32.64 -4.38
CA ASN A 1 35.25 -34.00 -3.84
C ASN A 1 34.47 -34.05 -2.53
N ASN A 2 33.13 -34.11 -2.60
CA ASN A 2 32.27 -34.10 -1.40
C ASN A 2 31.53 -35.43 -1.33
N SER A 3 32.03 -36.35 -0.51
CA SER A 3 31.37 -37.59 -0.20
C SER A 3 30.14 -37.33 0.67
N THR A 4 28.99 -37.82 0.23
CA THR A 4 27.82 -38.04 1.07
C THR A 4 28.17 -39.06 2.15
N ARG A 5 28.55 -38.60 3.35
CA ARG A 5 28.67 -39.44 4.53
C ARG A 5 27.28 -39.66 5.13
N ILE A 6 26.72 -40.84 4.91
CA ILE A 6 25.64 -41.37 5.75
C ILE A 6 26.32 -41.87 7.03
N SER A 7 26.16 -41.12 8.12
CA SER A 7 26.66 -41.51 9.44
C SER A 7 25.65 -42.46 10.09
N SER A 8 25.94 -43.76 10.11
CA SER A 8 25.19 -44.74 10.90
C SER A 8 25.70 -44.71 12.35
N SER A 9 25.13 -43.85 13.19
CA SER A 9 25.36 -43.95 14.63
C SER A 9 24.56 -45.14 15.18
N SER A 10 25.25 -46.20 15.58
CA SER A 10 24.68 -47.34 16.30
C SER A 10 24.41 -46.99 17.77
N SER A 11 23.56 -45.98 18.02
CA SER A 11 22.95 -45.81 19.35
C SER A 11 21.68 -46.65 19.39
N LEU A 12 21.61 -47.60 20.32
CA LEU A 12 20.34 -48.23 20.71
C LEU A 12 19.44 -47.12 21.24
N ARG A 13 18.54 -46.61 20.40
CA ARG A 13 17.44 -45.74 20.84
C ARG A 13 16.54 -46.58 21.73
N GLY A 14 16.68 -46.44 23.05
CA GLY A 14 15.73 -46.98 24.01
C GLY A 14 14.37 -46.33 23.80
N TRP A 15 13.30 -47.11 23.96
CA TRP A 15 11.94 -46.58 23.98
C TRP A 15 11.78 -45.63 25.17
N ASP A 16 11.14 -44.48 24.96
CA ASP A 16 10.70 -43.64 26.06
C ASP A 16 9.75 -44.45 26.95
N VAL A 17 9.88 -44.34 28.28
CA VAL A 17 9.12 -45.11 29.28
C VAL A 17 7.61 -44.85 29.16
N SER A 18 7.23 -43.76 28.50
CA SER A 18 5.84 -43.39 28.20
C SER A 18 5.27 -43.99 26.90
N CYS A 19 6.08 -44.68 26.08
CA CYS A 19 5.63 -45.27 24.82
C CYS A 19 5.09 -46.70 24.99
N ASP A 20 3.84 -46.92 24.59
CA ASP A 20 3.24 -48.25 24.50
C ASP A 20 3.58 -48.90 23.13
N PRO A 21 4.44 -49.93 23.08
CA PRO A 21 4.87 -50.57 21.84
C PRO A 21 3.73 -51.31 21.12
N GLY A 22 2.60 -51.59 21.79
CA GLY A 22 1.41 -52.21 21.17
C GLY A 22 0.64 -51.28 20.23
N LYS A 23 0.87 -49.96 20.29
CA LYS A 23 0.19 -48.94 19.47
C LYS A 23 0.79 -48.75 18.09
N GLY A 24 1.85 -49.48 17.75
CA GLY A 24 2.56 -49.38 16.48
C GLY A 24 3.33 -48.07 16.31
N LEU A 25 3.88 -47.86 15.11
CA LEU A 25 4.72 -46.71 14.80
C LEU A 25 3.84 -45.50 14.43
N GLN A 26 3.79 -44.50 15.29
CA GLN A 26 2.92 -43.32 15.10
C GLN A 26 3.56 -42.25 14.19
N ALA A 27 4.88 -42.07 14.27
CA ALA A 27 5.60 -41.09 13.45
C ALA A 27 7.07 -41.49 13.27
N THR A 28 7.60 -41.26 12.07
CA THR A 28 9.05 -41.32 11.80
C THR A 28 9.51 -39.96 11.29
N ARG A 29 10.69 -39.51 11.74
CA ARG A 29 11.35 -38.32 11.20
C ARG A 29 12.67 -38.71 10.55
N MET A 30 12.88 -38.23 9.33
CA MET A 30 14.18 -38.23 8.67
C MET A 30 14.68 -36.79 8.59
N GLU A 31 15.97 -36.60 8.81
CA GLU A 31 16.59 -35.27 8.79
C GLU A 31 17.47 -35.14 7.57
N LEU A 32 17.29 -34.04 6.84
CA LEU A 32 18.09 -33.66 5.69
C LEU A 32 18.58 -32.23 5.88
N SER A 33 19.85 -31.98 5.57
CA SER A 33 20.45 -30.65 5.68
C SER A 33 20.76 -30.11 4.29
N VAL A 34 20.35 -28.88 4.01
CA VAL A 34 20.63 -28.19 2.76
C VAL A 34 21.59 -27.03 3.00
N GLY A 35 22.60 -26.90 2.16
CA GLY A 35 23.59 -25.84 2.28
C GLY A 35 23.00 -24.46 1.97
N ALA A 36 23.31 -23.45 2.79
CA ALA A 36 22.79 -22.09 2.68
C ALA A 36 23.03 -21.42 1.31
N LYS A 37 24.15 -21.75 0.65
CA LYS A 37 24.51 -21.25 -0.70
C LYS A 37 23.48 -21.56 -1.79
N TRP A 38 22.65 -22.58 -1.58
CA TRP A 38 21.65 -23.01 -2.56
C TRP A 38 20.31 -22.26 -2.40
N VAL A 39 20.18 -21.40 -1.38
CA VAL A 39 18.91 -20.74 -1.01
C VAL A 39 19.11 -19.26 -0.66
N GLU A 40 19.98 -18.58 -1.40
CA GLU A 40 20.26 -17.15 -1.19
C GLU A 40 19.08 -16.27 -1.60
N GLN A 41 18.41 -16.59 -2.71
CA GLN A 41 17.34 -15.76 -3.29
C GLN A 41 15.95 -16.19 -2.81
N GLY A 42 15.04 -15.21 -2.65
CA GLY A 42 13.66 -15.44 -2.20
C GLY A 42 12.88 -16.43 -3.07
N GLN A 43 12.96 -16.31 -4.40
CA GLN A 43 12.24 -17.20 -5.31
C GLN A 43 12.74 -18.64 -5.22
N ILE A 44 14.07 -18.83 -5.15
CA ILE A 44 14.69 -20.16 -5.03
C ILE A 44 14.24 -20.85 -3.74
N ARG A 45 14.06 -20.11 -2.65
CA ARG A 45 13.50 -20.62 -1.39
C ARG A 45 12.10 -21.18 -1.57
N TYR A 46 11.23 -20.42 -2.24
CA TYR A 46 9.87 -20.86 -2.52
C TYR A 46 9.85 -22.10 -3.43
N ASP A 47 10.57 -22.06 -4.55
CA ASP A 47 10.62 -23.16 -5.52
C ASP A 47 11.20 -24.44 -4.90
N MET A 48 12.21 -24.30 -4.03
CA MET A 48 12.80 -25.41 -3.31
C MET A 48 11.81 -26.04 -2.32
N MET A 49 11.05 -25.24 -1.58
CA MET A 49 10.04 -25.75 -0.65
C MET A 49 8.89 -26.45 -1.37
N VAL A 50 8.38 -25.87 -2.45
CA VAL A 50 7.37 -26.52 -3.30
C VAL A 50 7.92 -27.80 -3.94
N GLY A 51 9.16 -27.75 -4.44
CA GLY A 51 9.85 -28.91 -5.02
C GLY A 51 10.03 -30.05 -4.01
N MET A 52 10.38 -29.75 -2.77
CA MET A 52 10.47 -30.75 -1.70
C MET A 52 9.10 -31.34 -1.35
N ARG A 53 8.06 -30.51 -1.22
CA ARG A 53 6.69 -30.99 -0.97
C ARG A 53 6.24 -31.95 -2.06
N LYS A 54 6.50 -31.61 -3.33
CA LYS A 54 6.19 -32.45 -4.48
C LYS A 54 7.01 -33.75 -4.49
N ALA A 55 8.33 -33.68 -4.29
CA ALA A 55 9.20 -34.85 -4.28
C ALA A 55 8.83 -35.85 -3.16
N VAL A 56 8.48 -35.35 -1.97
CA VAL A 56 8.00 -36.21 -0.87
C VAL A 56 6.68 -36.87 -1.23
N SER A 57 5.74 -36.10 -1.79
CA SER A 57 4.44 -36.64 -2.24
C SER A 57 4.60 -37.69 -3.33
N ASP A 58 5.50 -37.47 -4.30
CA ASP A 58 5.76 -38.39 -5.40
C ASP A 58 6.36 -39.71 -4.90
N VAL A 59 7.37 -39.66 -4.01
CA VAL A 59 8.01 -40.84 -3.42
C VAL A 59 7.04 -41.64 -2.54
N MET A 60 6.14 -40.96 -1.85
CA MET A 60 5.23 -41.56 -0.88
C MET A 60 3.86 -41.96 -1.47
N SER A 61 3.59 -41.61 -2.73
CA SER A 61 2.33 -41.89 -3.44
C SER A 61 1.94 -43.38 -3.51
N GLY A 62 2.92 -44.30 -3.41
CA GLY A 62 2.70 -45.75 -3.44
C GLY A 62 2.76 -46.45 -2.08
N VAL A 63 2.95 -45.70 -0.98
CA VAL A 63 3.15 -46.26 0.37
C VAL A 63 1.86 -46.10 1.19
N PRO A 64 1.34 -47.16 1.84
CA PRO A 64 0.21 -47.04 2.76
C PRO A 64 0.51 -46.03 3.89
N GLY A 65 -0.29 -44.96 3.99
CA GLY A 65 -0.07 -43.86 4.94
C GLY A 65 0.91 -42.78 4.47
N GLY A 66 1.45 -42.90 3.25
CA GLY A 66 2.37 -41.93 2.64
C GLY A 66 1.74 -40.56 2.36
N GLU A 67 0.42 -40.48 2.24
CA GLU A 67 -0.33 -39.21 2.09
C GLU A 67 -0.13 -38.25 3.28
N ASN A 68 0.21 -38.77 4.47
CA ASN A 68 0.46 -37.97 5.67
C ASN A 68 1.92 -37.50 5.80
N SER A 69 2.75 -37.75 4.80
CA SER A 69 4.16 -37.35 4.81
C SER A 69 4.32 -35.90 4.33
N PHE A 70 5.08 -35.10 5.06
CA PHE A 70 5.37 -33.72 4.68
C PHE A 70 6.78 -33.30 5.10
N PRO A 71 7.50 -32.52 4.28
CA PRO A 71 8.73 -31.89 4.70
C PRO A 71 8.42 -30.70 5.61
N TYR A 72 9.19 -30.54 6.69
CA TYR A 72 9.03 -29.44 7.64
C TYR A 72 10.36 -28.83 8.04
N THR A 73 10.40 -27.50 8.04
CA THR A 73 11.41 -26.69 8.73
C THR A 73 10.77 -25.37 9.12
N PHE A 74 11.24 -24.76 10.21
CA PHE A 74 10.73 -23.47 10.68
C PHE A 74 10.88 -22.36 9.62
N SER A 75 11.91 -22.44 8.77
CA SER A 75 12.13 -21.48 7.69
C SER A 75 11.05 -21.48 6.61
N PHE A 76 10.29 -22.58 6.45
CA PHE A 76 9.22 -22.64 5.44
C PHE A 76 8.13 -21.61 5.67
N LEU A 77 7.87 -21.23 6.92
CA LEU A 77 6.90 -20.18 7.24
C LEU A 77 7.22 -18.87 6.53
N TYR A 78 8.51 -18.49 6.49
CA TYR A 78 8.95 -17.27 5.79
C TYR A 78 9.04 -17.46 4.27
N TRP A 79 9.27 -18.67 3.79
CA TRP A 79 9.39 -18.94 2.35
C TRP A 79 8.03 -19.02 1.66
N GLU A 80 7.01 -19.46 2.39
CA GLU A 80 5.62 -19.48 1.94
C GLU A 80 5.07 -18.07 1.75
N GLU A 81 5.46 -17.12 2.62
CA GLU A 81 5.16 -15.69 2.45
C GLU A 81 5.68 -15.16 1.11
N VAL A 82 6.92 -15.48 0.73
CA VAL A 82 7.55 -14.97 -0.51
C VAL A 82 6.81 -15.44 -1.76
N GLY A 83 6.27 -16.66 -1.76
CA GLY A 83 5.55 -17.18 -2.93
C GLY A 83 4.17 -16.58 -3.16
N ILE A 84 3.53 -16.07 -2.10
CA ILE A 84 2.17 -15.53 -2.18
C ILE A 84 2.18 -13.99 -2.27
N ILE A 85 3.22 -13.33 -1.76
CA ILE A 85 3.21 -11.88 -1.55
C ILE A 85 3.03 -11.05 -2.84
N ASP A 86 3.63 -11.47 -3.95
CA ASP A 86 3.55 -10.71 -5.21
C ASP A 86 2.11 -10.68 -5.76
N LYS A 87 1.43 -11.83 -5.68
CA LYS A 87 0.03 -11.94 -6.09
C LYS A 87 -0.88 -11.13 -5.16
N GLU A 88 -0.68 -11.26 -3.86
CA GLU A 88 -1.45 -10.52 -2.85
C GLU A 88 -1.25 -9.02 -2.96
N LEU A 89 -0.03 -8.54 -3.22
CA LEU A 89 0.26 -7.14 -3.42
C LEU A 89 -0.54 -6.58 -4.61
N ILE A 90 -0.52 -7.26 -5.76
CA ILE A 90 -1.24 -6.81 -6.96
C ILE A 90 -2.75 -6.85 -6.71
N GLN A 91 -3.28 -7.93 -6.12
CA GLN A 91 -4.71 -8.04 -5.83
C GLN A 91 -5.17 -6.96 -4.84
N ASN A 92 -4.42 -6.73 -3.77
CA ASN A 92 -4.74 -5.69 -2.78
C ASN A 92 -4.67 -4.30 -3.40
N LEU A 93 -3.69 -4.03 -4.28
CA LEU A 93 -3.57 -2.76 -4.95
C LEU A 93 -4.73 -2.51 -5.94
N LEU A 94 -5.15 -3.53 -6.67
CA LEU A 94 -6.29 -3.44 -7.60
C LEU A 94 -7.62 -3.27 -6.87
N ILE A 95 -7.87 -4.06 -5.82
CA ILE A 95 -9.10 -3.97 -5.03
C ILE A 95 -9.17 -2.62 -4.32
N SER A 96 -8.10 -2.22 -3.62
CA SER A 96 -8.03 -0.93 -2.93
C SER A 96 -8.17 0.23 -3.92
N GLY A 97 -7.42 0.18 -5.03
CA GLY A 97 -7.52 1.17 -6.11
C GLY A 97 -8.93 1.28 -6.67
N GLY A 98 -9.60 0.16 -6.92
CA GLY A 98 -10.99 0.11 -7.37
C GLY A 98 -11.99 0.71 -6.37
N VAL A 99 -11.80 0.45 -5.07
CA VAL A 99 -12.64 1.06 -4.03
C VAL A 99 -12.43 2.57 -3.96
N ILE A 100 -11.18 3.02 -3.97
CA ILE A 100 -10.81 4.45 -3.96
C ILE A 100 -11.47 5.19 -5.15
N ILE A 101 -11.38 4.57 -6.32
CA ILE A 101 -12.00 5.00 -7.57
C ILE A 101 -13.51 5.25 -7.39
N VAL A 102 -14.22 4.30 -6.80
CA VAL A 102 -15.65 4.40 -6.55
C VAL A 102 -15.94 5.51 -5.54
N VAL A 103 -15.19 5.58 -4.44
CA VAL A 103 -15.35 6.61 -3.41
C VAL A 103 -15.12 8.02 -3.98
N VAL A 104 -14.07 8.22 -4.78
CA VAL A 104 -13.79 9.51 -5.44
C VAL A 104 -14.89 9.88 -6.44
N ALA A 105 -15.43 8.89 -7.18
CA ALA A 105 -16.54 9.13 -8.10
C ALA A 105 -17.84 9.51 -7.37
N LEU A 106 -18.09 8.94 -6.19
CA LEU A 106 -19.23 9.31 -5.33
C LEU A 106 -19.05 10.70 -4.72
N LEU A 107 -17.83 11.05 -4.32
CA LEU A 107 -17.52 12.35 -3.72
C LEU A 107 -17.55 13.50 -4.75
N ILE A 108 -17.19 13.21 -6.01
CA ILE A 108 -17.11 14.20 -7.10
C ILE A 108 -18.17 13.88 -8.17
N PRO A 109 -19.36 14.51 -8.14
CA PRO A 109 -20.44 14.24 -9.08
C PRO A 109 -20.21 14.88 -10.46
N HIS A 110 -18.96 14.94 -10.93
CA HIS A 110 -18.60 15.50 -12.24
C HIS A 110 -17.59 14.60 -12.99
N PRO A 111 -18.04 13.77 -13.95
CA PRO A 111 -17.23 12.67 -14.50
C PRO A 111 -15.94 13.13 -15.17
N ARG A 112 -15.93 14.33 -15.78
CA ARG A 112 -14.72 14.89 -16.40
C ARG A 112 -13.59 15.15 -15.40
N VAL A 113 -13.92 15.63 -14.20
CA VAL A 113 -12.94 15.95 -13.15
C VAL A 113 -12.41 14.64 -12.57
N THR A 114 -13.32 13.70 -12.30
CA THR A 114 -13.03 12.37 -11.77
C THR A 114 -11.98 11.63 -12.61
N VAL A 115 -12.11 11.62 -13.95
CA VAL A 115 -11.11 10.97 -14.83
C VAL A 115 -9.70 11.52 -14.64
N TRP A 116 -9.53 12.84 -14.51
CA TRP A 116 -8.19 13.44 -14.32
C TRP A 116 -7.61 13.17 -12.92
N VAL A 117 -8.47 13.14 -11.90
CA VAL A 117 -8.08 12.74 -10.54
C VAL A 117 -7.56 11.30 -10.55
N TRP A 118 -8.19 10.42 -11.30
CA TRP A 118 -7.75 9.02 -11.40
C TRP A 118 -6.40 8.88 -12.08
N VAL A 119 -6.18 9.63 -13.16
CA VAL A 119 -4.86 9.67 -13.83
C VAL A 119 -3.79 10.15 -12.86
N ALA A 120 -4.08 11.18 -12.05
CA ALA A 120 -3.15 11.68 -11.03
C ALA A 120 -2.85 10.63 -9.94
N ILE A 121 -3.87 9.91 -9.47
CA ILE A 121 -3.72 8.83 -8.47
C ILE A 121 -2.86 7.70 -9.04
N ILE A 122 -3.17 7.21 -10.24
CA ILE A 122 -2.42 6.12 -10.89
C ILE A 122 -0.96 6.53 -11.09
N MET A 123 -0.71 7.74 -11.57
CA MET A 123 0.66 8.25 -11.74
C MET A 123 1.41 8.35 -10.41
N SER A 124 0.75 8.80 -9.34
CA SER A 124 1.35 8.87 -8.01
C SER A 124 1.75 7.48 -7.50
N VAL A 125 0.86 6.49 -7.61
CA VAL A 125 1.14 5.10 -7.20
C VAL A 125 2.29 4.49 -8.01
N LEU A 126 2.27 4.66 -9.34
CA LEU A 126 3.33 4.16 -10.21
C LEU A 126 4.69 4.79 -9.89
N ASN A 127 4.72 6.09 -9.60
CA ASN A 127 5.95 6.77 -9.20
C ASN A 127 6.46 6.27 -7.84
N VAL A 128 5.61 6.13 -6.83
CA VAL A 128 6.01 5.58 -5.53
C VAL A 128 6.59 4.17 -5.71
N CYS A 129 5.88 3.26 -6.38
CA CYS A 129 6.36 1.90 -6.63
C CYS A 129 7.66 1.87 -7.46
N GLY A 130 7.78 2.72 -8.48
CA GLY A 130 8.97 2.80 -9.32
C GLY A 130 10.21 3.30 -8.58
N TYR A 131 10.06 4.30 -7.71
CA TYR A 131 11.17 4.80 -6.91
C TYR A 131 11.55 3.84 -5.76
N LEU A 132 10.60 3.04 -5.23
CA LEU A 132 10.93 1.96 -4.30
C LEU A 132 11.90 0.95 -4.91
N TYR A 133 11.69 0.60 -6.18
CA TYR A 133 12.59 -0.28 -6.92
C TYR A 133 13.98 0.34 -7.05
N TRP A 134 14.07 1.63 -7.39
CA TRP A 134 15.35 2.31 -7.50
C TRP A 134 16.09 2.43 -6.15
N TRP A 135 15.34 2.50 -5.03
CA TRP A 135 15.90 2.49 -3.69
C TRP A 135 16.25 1.09 -3.14
N ASN A 136 16.22 0.08 -4.02
CA ASN A 136 16.55 -1.32 -3.72
C ASN A 136 15.77 -1.87 -2.51
N ILE A 137 14.48 -1.54 -2.41
CA ILE A 137 13.60 -2.14 -1.41
C ILE A 137 13.06 -3.46 -1.93
N THR A 138 13.32 -4.54 -1.20
CA THR A 138 12.78 -5.86 -1.51
C THR A 138 11.31 -5.93 -1.12
N ILE A 139 10.48 -6.52 -2.00
CA ILE A 139 9.07 -6.78 -1.72
C ILE A 139 8.99 -7.92 -0.68
N SER A 140 8.59 -7.56 0.53
CA SER A 140 8.22 -8.45 1.65
C SER A 140 6.85 -8.08 2.20
N GLY A 141 6.28 -8.89 3.11
CA GLY A 141 4.99 -8.61 3.76
C GLY A 141 4.96 -7.23 4.41
N ILE A 142 6.03 -6.86 5.11
CA ILE A 142 6.16 -5.54 5.74
C ILE A 142 6.14 -4.41 4.69
N SER A 143 6.93 -4.54 3.62
CA SER A 143 6.97 -3.50 2.57
C SER A 143 5.63 -3.37 1.86
N THR A 144 4.90 -4.47 1.67
CA THR A 144 3.58 -4.50 1.04
C THR A 144 2.56 -3.71 1.83
N ILE A 145 2.55 -3.88 3.16
CA ILE A 145 1.71 -3.08 4.06
C ILE A 145 2.04 -1.59 3.90
N TYR A 146 3.32 -1.23 3.87
CA TYR A 146 3.73 0.17 3.73
C TYR A 146 3.46 0.77 2.35
N ILE A 147 3.53 -0.02 1.28
CA ILE A 147 3.09 0.38 -0.06
C ILE A 147 1.58 0.66 -0.05
N LEU A 148 0.79 -0.18 0.61
CA LEU A 148 -0.66 0.01 0.68
C LEU A 148 -1.04 1.26 1.51
N VAL A 149 -0.40 1.47 2.66
CA VAL A 149 -0.54 2.72 3.45
C VAL A 149 -0.15 3.93 2.61
N SER A 150 0.93 3.79 1.82
CA SER A 150 1.41 4.86 0.95
C SER A 150 0.40 5.26 -0.12
N VAL A 151 -0.26 4.29 -0.75
CA VAL A 151 -1.33 4.53 -1.72
C VAL A 151 -2.47 5.32 -1.07
N GLY A 152 -2.87 4.96 0.15
CA GLY A 152 -3.91 5.68 0.90
C GLY A 152 -3.55 7.13 1.16
N LEU A 153 -2.34 7.40 1.67
CA LEU A 153 -1.87 8.77 1.96
C LEU A 153 -1.74 9.62 0.68
N ALA A 154 -1.23 9.05 -0.42
CA ALA A 154 -1.08 9.77 -1.68
C ALA A 154 -2.44 10.18 -2.29
N VAL A 155 -3.46 9.34 -2.14
CA VAL A 155 -4.82 9.60 -2.61
C VAL A 155 -5.49 10.68 -1.79
N ASP A 156 -5.27 10.70 -0.47
CA ASP A 156 -5.91 11.64 0.45
C ASP A 156 -5.61 13.11 0.09
N TYR A 157 -4.34 13.42 -0.19
CA TYR A 157 -3.92 14.76 -0.65
C TYR A 157 -4.66 15.18 -1.92
N SER A 158 -4.81 14.25 -2.86
CA SER A 158 -5.47 14.50 -4.14
C SER A 158 -6.98 14.66 -3.97
N ALA A 159 -7.61 13.87 -3.10
CA ALA A 159 -9.04 13.90 -2.83
C ALA A 159 -9.47 15.22 -2.17
N HIS A 160 -8.74 15.71 -1.17
CA HIS A 160 -9.01 16.99 -0.51
C HIS A 160 -9.00 18.16 -1.50
N ILE A 161 -7.98 18.22 -2.36
CA ILE A 161 -7.83 19.27 -3.37
C ILE A 161 -8.93 19.16 -4.43
N ALA A 162 -9.21 17.96 -4.92
CA ALA A 162 -10.23 17.72 -5.93
C ALA A 162 -11.64 18.05 -5.42
N HIS A 163 -11.95 17.68 -4.17
CA HIS A 163 -13.21 18.03 -3.53
C HIS A 163 -13.37 19.55 -3.39
N SER A 164 -12.34 20.24 -2.89
CA SER A 164 -12.32 21.70 -2.79
C SER A 164 -12.54 22.38 -4.16
N PHE A 165 -11.92 21.87 -5.22
CA PHE A 165 -12.12 22.36 -6.59
C PHE A 165 -13.56 22.26 -7.09
N VAL A 166 -14.28 21.19 -6.73
CA VAL A 166 -15.67 20.95 -7.15
C VAL A 166 -16.65 21.88 -6.41
N SER A 167 -16.31 22.25 -5.17
CA SER A 167 -17.08 23.19 -4.35
C SER A 167 -16.95 24.64 -4.80
N CYS A 168 -15.89 24.99 -5.54
CA CYS A 168 -15.68 26.33 -6.09
C CYS A 168 -16.38 26.52 -7.45
N THR A 169 -16.94 27.71 -7.66
CA THR A 169 -17.57 28.15 -8.92
C THR A 169 -16.66 29.11 -9.71
N GLY A 170 -16.89 29.26 -11.01
CA GLY A 170 -16.13 30.14 -11.90
C GLY A 170 -15.32 29.42 -12.99
N VAL A 171 -14.35 30.12 -13.56
CA VAL A 171 -13.43 29.59 -14.59
C VAL A 171 -12.48 28.56 -13.98
N SER A 172 -12.13 27.51 -14.73
CA SER A 172 -11.28 26.40 -14.26
C SER A 172 -10.00 26.84 -13.54
N ARG A 173 -9.28 27.84 -14.09
CA ARG A 173 -8.06 28.38 -13.46
C ARG A 173 -8.34 29.04 -12.12
N MET A 174 -9.36 29.89 -12.05
CA MET A 174 -9.75 30.58 -10.82
C MET A 174 -10.21 29.60 -9.74
N ARG A 175 -10.97 28.56 -10.13
CA ARG A 175 -11.39 27.47 -9.24
C ARG A 175 -10.20 26.70 -8.66
N ALA A 176 -9.19 26.39 -9.49
CA ALA A 176 -7.98 25.69 -9.04
C ALA A 176 -7.18 26.53 -8.04
N ILE A 177 -7.03 27.83 -8.29
CA ILE A 177 -6.36 28.76 -7.38
C ILE A 177 -7.13 28.86 -6.05
N ALA A 178 -8.45 29.11 -6.10
CA ALA A 178 -9.27 29.23 -4.89
C ALA A 178 -9.30 27.94 -4.06
N ALA A 179 -9.34 26.77 -4.72
CA ALA A 179 -9.28 25.49 -4.05
C ALA A 179 -7.95 25.29 -3.32
N LEU A 180 -6.84 25.64 -3.97
CA LEU A 180 -5.49 25.55 -3.41
C LEU A 180 -5.27 26.58 -2.29
N GLU A 181 -5.80 27.79 -2.42
CA GLU A 181 -5.73 28.81 -1.37
C GLU A 181 -6.48 28.37 -0.11
N ARG A 182 -7.64 27.73 -0.29
CA ARG A 182 -8.48 27.26 0.83
C ARG A 182 -7.88 26.05 1.55
N ILE A 183 -7.51 24.98 0.82
CA ILE A 183 -7.13 23.69 1.45
C ILE A 183 -5.64 23.37 1.35
N GLY A 184 -4.91 24.04 0.44
CA GLY A 184 -3.48 23.84 0.24
C GLY A 184 -2.64 24.04 1.51
N PRO A 185 -2.85 25.10 2.33
CA PRO A 185 -2.11 25.26 3.58
C PRO A 185 -2.32 24.11 4.57
N SER A 186 -3.54 23.58 4.65
CA SER A 186 -3.86 22.43 5.52
C SER A 186 -3.14 21.16 5.05
N VAL A 187 -3.21 20.85 3.76
CA VAL A 187 -2.55 19.69 3.15
C VAL A 187 -1.02 19.83 3.23
N PHE A 188 -0.48 21.02 3.01
CA PHE A 188 0.96 21.28 3.12
C PHE A 188 1.46 21.06 4.55
N ASN A 189 0.73 21.53 5.57
CA ASN A 189 1.07 21.25 6.96
C ASN A 189 0.99 19.75 7.29
N ALA A 190 0.03 19.01 6.73
CA ALA A 190 -0.04 17.55 6.87
C ALA A 190 1.20 16.86 6.26
N ILE A 191 1.65 17.29 5.08
CA ILE A 191 2.88 16.79 4.43
C ILE A 191 4.12 17.10 5.28
N VAL A 192 4.26 18.34 5.77
CA VAL A 192 5.44 18.73 6.57
C VAL A 192 5.48 17.99 7.90
N SER A 193 4.36 17.90 8.62
CA SER A 193 4.29 17.20 9.91
C SER A 193 4.58 15.70 9.77
N THR A 194 4.02 15.04 8.76
CA THR A 194 4.34 13.63 8.48
C THR A 194 5.80 13.45 8.05
N MET A 195 6.35 14.36 7.26
CA MET A 195 7.77 14.31 6.88
C MET A 195 8.70 14.43 8.09
N ILE A 196 8.42 15.35 9.03
CA ILE A 196 9.18 15.47 10.29
C ILE A 196 9.09 14.17 11.10
N ALA A 197 7.89 13.60 11.25
CA ALA A 197 7.70 12.34 11.96
C ALA A 197 8.48 11.19 11.32
N VAL A 198 8.45 11.09 9.99
CA VAL A 198 9.14 10.06 9.22
C VAL A 198 10.66 10.20 9.31
N VAL A 199 11.20 11.43 9.30
CA VAL A 199 12.65 11.65 9.46
C VAL A 199 13.18 11.09 10.77
N VAL A 200 12.41 11.15 11.87
CA VAL A 200 12.83 10.55 13.15
C VAL A 200 13.02 9.03 13.05
N LEU A 201 12.23 8.34 12.22
CA LEU A 201 12.37 6.90 11.99
C LEU A 201 13.68 6.53 11.27
N SER A 202 14.29 7.48 10.54
CA SER A 202 15.58 7.24 9.86
C SER A 202 16.73 6.96 10.82
N LEU A 203 16.61 7.39 12.09
CA LEU A 203 17.61 7.16 13.13
C LEU A 203 17.64 5.70 13.62
N SER A 204 16.68 4.88 13.20
CA SER A 204 16.61 3.48 13.61
C SER A 204 17.56 2.57 12.82
N THR A 205 18.14 1.60 13.52
CA THR A 205 18.96 0.55 12.93
C THR A 205 18.15 -0.65 12.43
N SER A 206 16.89 -0.78 12.85
CA SER A 206 16.03 -1.91 12.46
C SER A 206 15.63 -1.83 10.98
N TYR A 207 15.66 -2.98 10.31
CA TYR A 207 15.20 -3.12 8.92
C TYR A 207 13.78 -2.59 8.72
N VAL A 208 12.86 -2.93 9.63
CA VAL A 208 11.44 -2.55 9.55
C VAL A 208 11.29 -1.03 9.48
N PHE A 209 11.93 -0.31 10.41
CA PHE A 209 11.85 1.15 10.47
C PHE A 209 12.56 1.84 9.32
N ARG A 210 13.65 1.26 8.80
CA ARG A 210 14.34 1.80 7.61
C ARG A 210 13.53 1.68 6.34
N VAL A 211 12.84 0.55 6.14
CA VAL A 211 11.92 0.37 5.01
C VAL A 211 10.74 1.34 5.16
N PHE A 212 10.18 1.45 6.36
CA PHE A 212 9.09 2.38 6.64
C PHE A 212 9.47 3.84 6.34
N PHE A 213 10.66 4.27 6.78
CA PHE A 213 11.20 5.58 6.48
C PHE A 213 11.24 5.83 4.97
N LYS A 214 11.87 4.94 4.20
CA LYS A 214 12.00 5.09 2.75
C LYS A 214 10.64 5.15 2.04
N CYS A 215 9.73 4.24 2.40
CA CYS A 215 8.40 4.19 1.80
C CYS A 215 7.60 5.47 2.09
N LEU A 216 7.44 5.83 3.37
CA LEU A 216 6.65 7.00 3.73
C LEU A 216 7.28 8.31 3.28
N PHE A 217 8.61 8.44 3.36
CA PHE A 217 9.30 9.66 2.91
C PHE A 217 9.03 9.91 1.43
N LEU A 218 9.15 8.87 0.61
CA LEU A 218 8.89 8.94 -0.81
C LEU A 218 7.41 9.25 -1.11
N THR A 219 6.48 8.64 -0.38
CA THR A 219 5.05 8.89 -0.54
C THR A 219 4.66 10.31 -0.18
N VAL A 220 5.16 10.83 0.94
CA VAL A 220 4.86 12.19 1.38
C VAL A 220 5.45 13.20 0.39
N ALA A 221 6.67 12.97 -0.10
CA ALA A 221 7.33 13.84 -1.07
C ALA A 221 6.65 13.78 -2.45
N LEU A 222 6.56 12.60 -3.05
CA LEU A 222 6.04 12.44 -4.42
C LEU A 222 4.52 12.48 -4.47
N GLY A 223 3.85 11.78 -3.56
CA GLY A 223 2.39 11.81 -3.45
C GLY A 223 1.88 13.20 -3.09
N GLY A 224 2.57 13.89 -2.17
CA GLY A 224 2.31 15.29 -1.85
C GLY A 224 2.51 16.22 -3.05
N ALA A 225 3.62 16.06 -3.81
CA ALA A 225 3.86 16.83 -5.03
C ALA A 225 2.80 16.58 -6.11
N HIS A 226 2.36 15.33 -6.29
CA HIS A 226 1.29 15.01 -7.22
C HIS A 226 -0.06 15.63 -6.79
N GLY A 227 -0.38 15.59 -5.49
CA GLY A 227 -1.61 16.16 -4.94
C GLY A 227 -1.65 17.70 -4.96
N LEU A 228 -0.55 18.36 -4.58
CA LEU A 228 -0.50 19.82 -4.44
C LEU A 228 -0.07 20.56 -5.70
N LEU A 229 0.77 19.97 -6.56
CA LEU A 229 1.31 20.66 -7.74
C LEU A 229 0.68 20.13 -9.02
N PHE A 230 0.78 18.83 -9.26
CA PHE A 230 0.34 18.24 -10.53
C PHE A 230 -1.19 18.33 -10.71
N LEU A 231 -1.95 17.97 -9.69
CA LEU A 231 -3.41 17.89 -9.78
C LEU A 231 -4.08 19.26 -9.98
N PRO A 232 -3.75 20.35 -9.23
CA PRO A 232 -4.31 21.67 -9.50
C PRO A 232 -4.01 22.20 -10.90
N VAL A 233 -2.80 21.95 -11.41
CA VAL A 233 -2.41 22.35 -12.77
C VAL A 233 -3.26 21.61 -13.80
N MET A 234 -3.41 20.29 -13.66
CA MET A 234 -4.26 19.49 -14.56
C MET A 234 -5.73 19.93 -14.50
N LEU A 235 -6.26 20.18 -13.30
CA LEU A 235 -7.64 20.66 -13.12
C LEU A 235 -7.83 22.09 -13.66
N SER A 236 -6.82 22.95 -13.59
CA SER A 236 -6.89 24.31 -14.14
C SER A 236 -7.04 24.31 -15.66
N LEU A 237 -6.41 23.36 -16.34
CA LEU A 237 -6.42 23.23 -17.80
C LEU A 237 -7.66 22.47 -18.29
N LEU A 238 -8.06 21.41 -17.58
CA LEU A 238 -8.96 20.38 -18.10
C LEU A 238 -10.21 20.16 -17.24
N GLY A 239 -10.29 20.78 -16.06
CA GLY A 239 -11.37 20.59 -15.08
C GLY A 239 -12.69 21.30 -15.40
N GLY A 240 -12.74 22.10 -16.47
CA GLY A 240 -13.94 22.79 -16.95
C GLY A 240 -14.36 23.98 -16.08
N SER A 241 -15.18 24.87 -16.66
CA SER A 241 -15.79 25.99 -15.94
C SER A 241 -17.10 25.55 -15.30
N LYS A 242 -17.43 26.10 -14.14
CA LYS A 242 -18.72 25.92 -13.46
C LYS A 242 -19.36 27.29 -13.36
N GLU A 243 -20.42 27.54 -14.13
CA GLU A 243 -21.08 28.85 -14.13
C GLU A 243 -21.69 29.17 -12.76
N VAL A 244 -21.64 30.44 -12.39
CA VAL A 244 -22.30 30.96 -11.18
C VAL A 244 -23.79 31.07 -11.51
N VAL A 245 -24.64 30.35 -10.77
CA VAL A 245 -26.08 30.62 -10.81
C VAL A 245 -26.25 32.04 -10.26
N LYS A 246 -26.64 32.99 -11.13
CA LYS A 246 -26.92 34.37 -10.72
C LYS A 246 -28.14 34.33 -9.79
N GLU A 247 -27.96 34.61 -8.51
CA GLU A 247 -29.05 35.14 -7.71
C GLU A 247 -29.35 36.55 -8.25
N THR A 248 -30.59 36.74 -8.70
CA THR A 248 -31.14 38.05 -9.07
C THR A 248 -31.21 38.93 -7.83
N THR A 249 -30.14 39.66 -7.55
CA THR A 249 -30.20 40.84 -6.69
C THR A 249 -29.83 42.04 -7.55
N ASP A 250 -30.83 42.91 -7.77
CA ASP A 250 -30.68 44.17 -8.46
C ASP A 250 -29.58 45.01 -7.81
N SER A 251 -28.43 45.14 -8.48
CA SER A 251 -27.55 46.31 -8.38
C SER A 251 -26.49 46.22 -9.48
N ASN A 252 -26.50 47.23 -10.35
CA ASN A 252 -25.55 47.40 -11.44
C ASN A 252 -24.14 47.71 -10.90
N ASP A 253 -23.32 46.68 -10.70
CA ASP A 253 -21.86 46.80 -10.74
C ASP A 253 -21.27 45.51 -11.32
N ALA A 254 -20.87 45.57 -12.58
CA ALA A 254 -20.37 44.43 -13.33
C ALA A 254 -18.86 44.24 -13.11
N VAL A 255 -18.49 43.25 -12.30
CA VAL A 255 -17.28 42.43 -12.52
C VAL A 255 -17.60 40.97 -12.13
N PRO A 256 -17.56 39.99 -13.05
CA PRO A 256 -17.72 38.59 -12.68
C PRO A 256 -16.37 38.03 -12.20
N THR A 257 -15.90 38.45 -11.03
CA THR A 257 -14.62 37.99 -10.44
C THR A 257 -14.77 37.18 -9.17
N VAL A 258 -15.99 37.06 -8.61
CA VAL A 258 -16.17 36.41 -7.31
C VAL A 258 -16.26 34.89 -7.49
N VAL A 259 -15.15 34.19 -7.21
CA VAL A 259 -15.17 32.74 -6.98
C VAL A 259 -15.88 32.51 -5.65
N LYS A 260 -17.08 31.91 -5.69
CA LYS A 260 -17.79 31.48 -4.49
C LYS A 260 -17.50 29.99 -4.30
N CYS A 261 -16.75 29.63 -3.27
CA CYS A 261 -16.60 28.25 -2.82
C CYS A 261 -17.66 28.00 -1.74
N SER A 262 -18.60 27.09 -2.01
CA SER A 262 -19.62 26.70 -1.03
C SER A 262 -18.93 26.25 0.26
N THR A 263 -19.20 26.97 1.35
CA THR A 263 -18.94 26.54 2.72
C THR A 263 -19.95 25.45 3.04
N GLY A 264 -19.47 24.23 3.33
CA GLY A 264 -20.27 23.21 4.01
C GLY A 264 -20.41 23.49 5.51
N GLU A 265 -20.38 24.75 5.92
CA GLU A 265 -20.65 25.17 7.29
C GLU A 265 -22.15 25.41 7.40
N VAL A 266 -22.78 24.62 8.26
CA VAL A 266 -24.07 24.96 8.86
C VAL A 266 -23.90 26.34 9.47
N ASP A 267 -24.72 27.28 9.02
CA ASP A 267 -24.85 28.62 9.59
C ASP A 267 -25.13 28.50 11.09
N SER A 268 -24.11 28.68 11.93
CA SER A 268 -24.33 29.16 13.29
C SER A 268 -24.39 30.68 13.18
N GLU A 269 -25.59 31.16 12.85
CA GLU A 269 -25.93 32.57 12.88
C GLU A 269 -25.53 33.19 14.23
N THR A 270 -24.91 34.36 14.11
CA THR A 270 -24.93 35.46 15.07
C THR A 270 -26.09 35.44 16.05
N GLU A 271 -25.76 35.29 17.33
CA GLU A 271 -26.52 35.91 18.41
C GLU A 271 -25.54 36.73 19.26
N VAL A 272 -25.20 37.91 18.76
CA VAL A 272 -24.91 39.05 19.62
C VAL A 272 -26.28 39.64 19.94
N GLN A 273 -26.76 39.42 21.16
CA GLN A 273 -27.90 40.16 21.68
C GLN A 273 -27.54 40.76 23.05
N ASP A 274 -27.65 42.08 23.06
CA ASP A 274 -27.55 43.02 24.16
C ASP A 274 -28.12 42.54 25.50
N ALA A 275 -27.30 42.60 26.56
CA ALA A 275 -27.66 43.04 27.92
C ALA A 275 -26.38 43.22 28.78
#